data_AF-A0A1E7EJ16-F1
#
_entry.id   AF-A0A1E7EJ16-F1
#
_cell.length_a   1.000
_cell.length_b   1.000
_cell.length_c   1.000
_cell.angle_alpha   90.00
_cell.angle_beta   90.00
_cell.angle_gamma   90.00
#
_symmetry.space_group_name_H-M   'P 1'
#
loop_
_entity.id
_entity.type
_entity.pdbx_description
1 polymer ?
#
loop_
_entity_poly.entity_id
_entity_poly.type
_entity_poly.pdbx_seq_one_letter_code
_entity_poly.pdbx_strand_id
1 'polypeptide(L)'
;MLKVYKEAAVASGKAEADAKAAAKRAEAAAAKAKAEGTTPAAAKAKVEADGKVIAKRAEEDAAAKTKAEAEGTAAVKRVEEEAADKELVIEILKEAGVTDEEINEYLQEIPTWSQITNLYGSKPLVLGTETCQHYRATVAKEKMVLALAGLFNTGTNAMATSLQGNIRNRSRGGNITLLAGDTTTPELNLRKNNGNTTSTEKFSLDSFLYQNNTNNVLPIVMVKHPSTWMKRMCKTSYRLSWKHSGAHCPNLVEISGTNSSTVPVPVTLNGYDWQLTNPSLVHVWNRWNQEYVYYDKNDDFLRLIIRFEDYIFHNRKVLEEIARCVGSPIEPNQTLKLKKETAKQHGTKSGLLQVIIKYGNTGGSNDPTNNMTYQDVEYYKEHLDKNLMKILHYQQM
;
A
#
# COMPACT_ATOMS: atom_id res chain seq x y z
N MET A 1 19.30 -6.66 -12.79
CA MET A 1 20.09 -5.65 -13.50
C MET A 1 21.33 -6.24 -14.20
N LEU A 2 22.36 -6.70 -13.48
CA LEU A 2 23.61 -7.26 -14.04
C LEU A 2 23.42 -8.44 -15.04
N LYS A 3 22.37 -9.25 -14.89
CA LYS A 3 22.06 -10.36 -15.81
C LYS A 3 21.60 -9.88 -17.20
N VAL A 4 20.75 -8.85 -17.24
CA VAL A 4 20.24 -8.24 -18.49
C VAL A 4 21.40 -7.62 -19.28
N TYR A 5 22.35 -6.96 -18.59
CA TYR A 5 23.58 -6.45 -19.21
C TYR A 5 24.44 -7.55 -19.84
N LYS A 6 24.59 -8.70 -19.18
CA LYS A 6 25.36 -9.83 -19.71
C LYS A 6 24.72 -10.44 -20.95
N GLU A 7 23.39 -10.56 -20.97
CA GLU A 7 22.66 -11.14 -22.11
C GLU A 7 22.69 -10.23 -23.34
N ALA A 8 22.58 -8.90 -23.17
CA ALA A 8 22.70 -7.94 -24.28
C ALA A 8 24.11 -7.91 -24.91
N ALA A 9 25.16 -7.99 -24.09
CA ALA A 9 26.54 -7.98 -24.58
C ALA A 9 26.88 -9.23 -25.43
N VAL A 10 26.35 -10.40 -25.08
CA VAL A 10 26.56 -11.65 -25.84
C VAL A 10 25.91 -11.59 -27.23
N ALA A 11 24.73 -10.98 -27.34
CA ALA A 11 24.04 -10.84 -28.63
C ALA A 11 24.83 -9.98 -29.63
N SER A 12 25.47 -8.89 -29.16
CA SER A 12 26.29 -8.01 -30.00
C SER A 12 27.53 -8.70 -30.58
N GLY A 13 28.21 -9.55 -29.79
CA GLY A 13 29.43 -10.25 -30.23
C GLY A 13 29.19 -11.26 -31.35
N LYS A 14 28.00 -11.88 -31.39
CA LYS A 14 27.65 -12.87 -32.42
C LYS A 14 27.44 -12.22 -33.80
N ALA A 15 26.80 -11.06 -33.85
CA ALA A 15 26.51 -10.36 -35.11
C ALA A 15 27.79 -9.93 -35.86
N GLU A 16 28.83 -9.50 -35.14
CA GLU A 16 30.10 -9.09 -35.77
C GLU A 16 30.84 -10.28 -36.42
N ALA A 17 30.78 -11.47 -35.80
CA ALA A 17 31.40 -12.67 -36.33
C ALA A 17 30.75 -13.14 -37.64
N ASP A 18 29.43 -13.08 -37.74
CA ASP A 18 28.68 -13.51 -38.92
C ASP A 18 28.95 -12.59 -40.14
N ALA A 19 29.08 -11.27 -39.91
CA ALA A 19 29.42 -10.31 -40.97
C ALA A 19 30.81 -10.56 -41.58
N LYS A 20 31.81 -10.83 -40.73
CA LYS A 20 33.18 -11.18 -41.18
C LYS A 20 33.20 -12.46 -42.02
N ALA A 21 32.38 -13.45 -41.68
CA ALA A 21 32.27 -14.70 -42.44
C ALA A 21 31.62 -14.49 -43.82
N ALA A 22 30.63 -13.60 -43.93
CA ALA A 22 29.97 -13.30 -45.19
C ALA A 22 30.90 -12.62 -46.20
N ALA A 23 31.71 -11.65 -45.75
CA ALA A 23 32.69 -10.95 -46.62
C ALA A 23 33.68 -11.93 -47.26
N LYS A 24 34.22 -12.88 -46.48
CA LYS A 24 35.16 -13.89 -46.97
C LYS A 24 34.55 -14.83 -48.03
N ARG A 25 33.26 -15.14 -47.94
CA ARG A 25 32.56 -15.96 -48.94
C ARG A 25 32.36 -15.21 -50.26
N ALA A 26 32.11 -13.90 -50.20
CA ALA A 26 31.97 -13.07 -51.39
C ALA A 26 33.27 -12.97 -52.19
N GLU A 27 34.42 -12.80 -51.52
CA GLU A 27 35.74 -12.80 -52.17
C GLU A 27 36.04 -14.12 -52.88
N ALA A 28 35.73 -15.25 -52.24
CA ALA A 28 35.92 -16.58 -52.82
C ALA A 28 35.04 -16.82 -54.06
N ALA A 29 33.80 -16.33 -54.05
CA ALA A 29 32.89 -16.43 -55.18
C ALA A 29 33.37 -15.61 -56.40
N ALA A 30 33.90 -14.40 -56.16
CA ALA A 30 34.46 -13.55 -57.20
C ALA A 30 35.69 -14.19 -57.88
N ALA A 31 36.56 -14.84 -57.11
CA ALA A 31 37.71 -15.56 -57.64
C ALA A 31 37.30 -16.74 -58.54
N LYS A 32 36.24 -17.49 -58.15
CA LYS A 32 35.72 -18.62 -58.92
C LYS A 32 35.11 -18.20 -60.25
N ALA A 33 34.32 -17.12 -60.28
CA ALA A 33 33.67 -16.64 -61.51
C ALA A 33 34.68 -16.21 -62.60
N LYS A 34 35.88 -15.74 -62.20
CA LYS A 34 36.97 -15.37 -63.11
C LYS A 34 37.61 -16.60 -63.79
N ALA A 35 37.56 -17.76 -63.16
CA ALA A 35 38.13 -19.00 -63.69
C ALA A 35 37.22 -19.70 -64.73
N GLU A 36 35.91 -19.45 -64.70
CA GLU A 36 34.92 -20.20 -65.49
C GLU A 36 34.56 -19.57 -66.86
N GLY A 37 35.25 -18.50 -67.30
CA GLY A 37 35.13 -17.98 -68.67
C GLY A 37 33.76 -17.34 -69.02
N THR A 38 32.95 -17.00 -68.02
CA THR A 38 31.66 -16.33 -68.20
C THR A 38 31.82 -15.01 -68.96
N THR A 39 31.00 -14.76 -69.97
CA THR A 39 31.09 -13.54 -70.79
C THR A 39 30.97 -12.27 -69.93
N PRO A 40 31.79 -11.22 -70.18
CA PRO A 40 31.89 -10.05 -69.30
C PRO A 40 30.57 -9.34 -69.01
N ALA A 41 29.61 -9.37 -69.95
CA ALA A 41 28.32 -8.70 -69.82
C ALA A 41 27.38 -9.40 -68.81
N ALA A 42 27.30 -10.73 -68.83
CA ALA A 42 26.44 -11.49 -67.90
C ALA A 42 27.02 -11.49 -66.47
N ALA A 43 28.35 -11.58 -66.35
CA ALA A 43 29.04 -11.46 -65.06
C ALA A 43 28.84 -10.07 -64.44
N LYS A 44 28.91 -9.00 -65.23
CA LYS A 44 28.69 -7.63 -64.77
C LYS A 44 27.27 -7.39 -64.26
N ALA A 45 26.25 -7.88 -64.98
CA ALA A 45 24.85 -7.73 -64.57
C ALA A 45 24.55 -8.48 -63.25
N LYS A 46 25.12 -9.68 -63.08
CA LYS A 46 24.97 -10.45 -61.83
C LYS A 46 25.67 -9.79 -60.65
N VAL A 47 26.89 -9.28 -60.84
CA VAL A 47 27.63 -8.55 -59.79
C VAL A 47 26.89 -7.27 -59.39
N GLU A 48 26.28 -6.55 -60.34
CA GLU A 48 25.49 -5.35 -60.02
C GLU A 48 24.19 -5.69 -59.27
N ALA A 49 23.51 -6.77 -59.65
CA ALA A 49 22.31 -7.26 -58.95
C ALA A 49 22.64 -7.74 -57.52
N ASP A 50 23.69 -8.55 -57.36
CA ASP A 50 24.14 -9.04 -56.06
C ASP A 50 24.64 -7.87 -55.18
N GLY A 51 25.31 -6.88 -55.78
CA GLY A 51 25.72 -5.66 -55.08
C GLY A 51 24.55 -4.84 -54.53
N LYS A 52 23.45 -4.71 -55.29
CA LYS A 52 22.21 -4.05 -54.81
C LYS A 52 21.55 -4.81 -53.66
N VAL A 53 21.54 -6.15 -53.72
CA VAL A 53 20.99 -6.99 -52.64
C VAL A 53 21.85 -6.90 -51.37
N ILE A 54 23.18 -6.93 -51.49
CA ILE A 54 24.11 -6.80 -50.36
C ILE A 54 24.00 -5.41 -49.73
N ALA A 55 23.94 -4.34 -50.53
CA ALA A 55 23.78 -2.98 -50.04
C ALA A 55 22.46 -2.80 -49.26
N LYS A 56 21.35 -3.34 -49.80
CA LYS A 56 20.05 -3.30 -49.13
C LYS A 56 20.07 -4.07 -47.79
N ARG A 57 20.68 -5.26 -47.75
CA ARG A 57 20.84 -6.02 -46.50
C ARG A 57 21.70 -5.28 -45.48
N ALA A 58 22.80 -4.66 -45.91
CA ALA A 58 23.65 -3.90 -45.02
C ALA A 58 22.92 -2.67 -44.44
N GLU A 59 22.06 -2.02 -45.22
CA GLU A 59 21.21 -0.93 -44.74
C GLU A 59 20.14 -1.42 -43.75
N GLU A 60 19.48 -2.55 -44.04
CA GLU A 60 18.52 -3.20 -43.13
C GLU A 60 19.19 -3.64 -41.81
N ASP A 61 20.38 -4.23 -41.89
CA ASP A 61 21.18 -4.66 -40.73
C ASP A 61 21.66 -3.45 -39.90
N ALA A 62 22.09 -2.37 -40.56
CA ALA A 62 22.48 -1.13 -39.90
C ALA A 62 21.28 -0.48 -39.19
N ALA A 63 20.13 -0.40 -39.85
CA ALA A 63 18.90 0.12 -39.25
C ALA A 63 18.43 -0.75 -38.07
N ALA A 64 18.52 -2.08 -38.18
CA ALA A 64 18.21 -3.00 -37.10
C ALA A 64 19.16 -2.82 -35.90
N LYS A 65 20.47 -2.63 -36.16
CA LYS A 65 21.46 -2.35 -35.11
C LYS A 65 21.18 -1.03 -34.39
N THR A 66 20.93 0.06 -35.12
CA THR A 66 20.59 1.35 -34.53
C THR A 66 19.31 1.28 -33.69
N LYS A 67 18.29 0.55 -34.17
CA LYS A 67 17.06 0.32 -33.41
C LYS A 67 17.33 -0.46 -32.11
N ALA A 68 18.12 -1.52 -32.17
CA ALA A 68 18.48 -2.32 -30.99
C ALA A 68 19.31 -1.51 -29.97
N GLU A 69 20.25 -0.68 -30.43
CA GLU A 69 21.02 0.22 -29.56
C GLU A 69 20.12 1.26 -28.88
N ALA A 70 19.18 1.88 -29.62
CA ALA A 70 18.22 2.83 -29.07
C ALA A 70 17.26 2.18 -28.05
N GLU A 71 16.77 0.97 -28.33
CA GLU A 71 15.95 0.18 -27.40
C GLU A 71 16.75 -0.20 -26.14
N GLY A 72 18.03 -0.55 -26.29
CA GLY A 72 18.94 -0.82 -25.17
C GLY A 72 19.16 0.40 -24.29
N THR A 73 19.47 1.56 -24.86
CA THR A 73 19.63 2.81 -24.10
C THR A 73 18.34 3.21 -23.40
N ALA A 74 17.19 3.09 -24.06
CA ALA A 74 15.89 3.37 -23.46
C ALA A 74 15.56 2.41 -22.30
N ALA A 75 15.91 1.12 -22.41
CA ALA A 75 15.71 0.14 -21.35
C ALA A 75 16.59 0.44 -20.13
N VAL A 76 17.87 0.78 -20.33
CA VAL A 76 18.77 1.19 -19.23
C VAL A 76 18.21 2.41 -18.50
N LYS A 77 17.82 3.45 -19.25
CA LYS A 77 17.27 4.67 -18.67
C LYS A 77 16.00 4.40 -17.83
N ARG A 78 15.10 3.54 -18.33
CA ARG A 78 13.88 3.15 -17.58
C ARG A 78 14.21 2.44 -16.27
N VAL A 79 15.22 1.57 -16.27
CA VAL A 79 15.65 0.85 -15.07
C VAL A 79 16.29 1.80 -14.05
N GLU A 80 17.07 2.78 -14.50
CA GLU A 80 17.63 3.83 -13.64
C GLU A 80 16.54 4.73 -13.06
N GLU A 81 15.57 5.16 -13.88
CA GLU A 81 14.41 5.95 -13.44
C GLU A 81 13.55 5.17 -12.42
N GLU A 82 13.28 3.88 -12.67
CA GLU A 82 12.53 3.03 -11.73
C GLU A 82 13.29 2.83 -10.40
N ALA A 83 14.61 2.64 -10.46
CA ALA A 83 15.44 2.51 -9.27
C ALA A 83 15.45 3.80 -8.44
N ALA A 84 15.57 4.96 -9.10
CA ALA A 84 15.48 6.27 -8.45
C ALA A 84 14.09 6.49 -7.82
N ASP A 85 13.01 6.08 -8.50
CA ASP A 85 11.65 6.19 -7.96
C ASP A 85 11.40 5.26 -6.76
N LYS A 86 12.27 4.28 -6.47
CA LYS A 86 12.19 3.43 -5.27
C LYS A 86 12.96 3.98 -4.06
N GLU A 87 13.78 5.02 -4.23
CA GLU A 87 14.71 5.52 -3.21
C GLU A 87 14.00 5.88 -1.90
N LEU A 88 12.90 6.64 -1.97
CA LEU A 88 12.15 7.04 -0.78
C LEU A 88 11.52 5.85 -0.03
N VAL A 89 11.10 4.80 -0.75
CA VAL A 89 10.56 3.58 -0.13
C VAL A 89 11.66 2.81 0.59
N ILE A 90 12.85 2.75 -0.02
CA ILE A 90 14.05 2.16 0.56
C ILE A 90 14.48 2.92 1.82
N GLU A 91 14.43 4.26 1.82
CA GLU A 91 14.72 5.08 3.00
C GLU A 91 13.76 4.78 4.16
N ILE A 92 12.45 4.68 3.90
CA ILE A 92 11.44 4.30 4.90
C ILE A 92 11.75 2.93 5.52
N LEU A 93 12.15 1.96 4.69
CA LEU A 93 12.51 0.61 5.13
C LEU A 93 13.79 0.62 5.99
N LYS A 94 14.82 1.37 5.57
CA LYS A 94 16.06 1.53 6.33
C LYS A 94 15.85 2.21 7.66
N GLU A 95 15.02 3.25 7.71
CA GLU A 95 14.63 3.93 8.94
C GLU A 95 13.93 2.99 9.92
N ALA A 96 13.18 2.01 9.41
CA ALA A 96 12.56 0.96 10.21
C ALA A 96 13.51 -0.19 10.60
N GLY A 97 14.79 -0.13 10.20
CA GLY A 97 15.80 -1.13 10.50
C GLY A 97 15.76 -2.39 9.61
N VAL A 98 15.15 -2.30 8.43
CA VAL A 98 15.26 -3.35 7.40
C VAL A 98 16.66 -3.28 6.79
N THR A 99 17.35 -4.42 6.67
CA THR A 99 18.76 -4.43 6.21
C THR A 99 18.85 -4.34 4.69
N ASP A 100 20.02 -3.97 4.18
CA ASP A 100 20.26 -3.91 2.74
C ASP A 100 20.10 -5.29 2.07
N GLU A 101 20.44 -6.38 2.75
CA GLU A 101 20.25 -7.75 2.26
C GLU A 101 18.78 -8.08 2.07
N GLU A 102 17.93 -7.77 3.06
CA GLU A 102 16.47 -7.97 2.97
C GLU A 102 15.88 -7.09 1.85
N ILE A 103 16.31 -5.84 1.72
CA ILE A 103 15.84 -4.95 0.65
C ILE A 103 16.22 -5.49 -0.73
N ASN A 104 17.47 -5.96 -0.89
CA ASN A 104 17.96 -6.50 -2.15
C ASN A 104 17.25 -7.79 -2.58
N GLU A 105 16.83 -8.64 -1.62
CA GLU A 105 16.03 -9.84 -1.89
C GLU A 105 14.69 -9.50 -2.57
N TYR A 106 14.02 -8.42 -2.12
CA TYR A 106 12.69 -8.03 -2.59
C TYR A 106 12.69 -6.81 -3.52
N LEU A 107 13.85 -6.36 -4.03
CA LEU A 107 13.98 -5.08 -4.76
C LEU A 107 13.05 -4.97 -5.99
N GLN A 108 12.73 -6.10 -6.63
CA GLN A 108 11.81 -6.15 -7.77
C GLN A 108 10.33 -6.04 -7.37
N GLU A 109 9.99 -6.46 -6.15
CA GLU A 109 8.62 -6.42 -5.61
C GLU A 109 8.31 -5.12 -4.86
N ILE A 110 9.35 -4.41 -4.40
CA ILE A 110 9.20 -3.09 -3.76
C ILE A 110 8.55 -2.13 -4.77
N PRO A 111 7.41 -1.50 -4.41
CA PRO A 111 6.72 -0.56 -5.27
C PRO A 111 7.56 0.70 -5.47
N THR A 112 7.38 1.36 -6.60
CA THR A 112 7.93 2.69 -6.80
C THR A 112 7.13 3.73 -6.02
N TRP A 113 7.73 4.88 -5.74
CA TRP A 113 7.06 5.98 -5.06
C TRP A 113 5.92 6.55 -5.90
N SER A 114 6.08 6.64 -7.22
CA SER A 114 4.99 7.02 -8.12
C SER A 114 3.79 6.06 -8.02
N GLN A 115 4.02 4.75 -7.88
CA GLN A 115 2.92 3.79 -7.64
C GLN A 115 2.19 4.08 -6.33
N ILE A 116 2.91 4.32 -5.22
CA ILE A 116 2.31 4.63 -3.92
C ILE A 116 1.51 5.95 -3.98
N THR A 117 2.10 6.99 -4.55
CA THR A 117 1.49 8.33 -4.59
C THR A 117 0.30 8.41 -5.54
N ASN A 118 0.29 7.60 -6.60
CA ASN A 118 -0.89 7.43 -7.45
C ASN A 118 -2.07 6.82 -6.69
N LEU A 119 -1.84 6.00 -5.66
CA LEU A 119 -2.91 5.36 -4.89
C LEU A 119 -3.39 6.21 -3.73
N TYR A 120 -2.45 6.80 -2.98
CA TYR A 120 -2.75 7.44 -1.69
C TYR A 120 -2.43 8.93 -1.65
N GLY A 121 -1.78 9.49 -2.67
CA GLY A 121 -1.29 10.86 -2.70
C GLY A 121 0.16 11.00 -2.20
N SER A 122 0.75 12.17 -2.41
CA SER A 122 2.16 12.44 -2.09
C SER A 122 2.41 12.91 -0.65
N LYS A 123 1.35 13.16 0.11
CA LYS A 123 1.41 13.65 1.50
C LYS A 123 0.47 12.83 2.37
N PRO A 124 0.83 12.58 3.64
CA PRO A 124 -0.07 11.92 4.57
C PRO A 124 -1.29 12.77 4.87
N LEU A 125 -2.41 12.12 5.11
CA LEU A 125 -3.65 12.71 5.60
C LEU A 125 -3.78 12.44 7.11
N VAL A 126 -3.71 13.50 7.91
CA VAL A 126 -4.00 13.47 9.35
C VAL A 126 -5.12 14.48 9.61
N LEU A 127 -6.35 13.99 9.76
CA LEU A 127 -7.52 14.83 10.04
C LEU A 127 -7.58 15.16 11.54
N GLY A 128 -8.18 16.30 11.90
CA GLY A 128 -8.35 16.71 13.30
C GLY A 128 -7.15 17.47 13.89
N THR A 129 -6.15 17.81 13.07
CA THR A 129 -4.96 18.56 13.54
C THR A 129 -5.31 19.98 14.00
N GLU A 130 -6.41 20.54 13.51
CA GLU A 130 -6.95 21.83 13.93
C GLU A 130 -7.32 21.87 15.43
N THR A 131 -7.68 20.74 16.04
CA THR A 131 -8.07 20.69 17.46
C THR A 131 -6.87 20.52 18.39
N CYS A 132 -5.68 20.29 17.85
CA CYS A 132 -4.48 20.00 18.64
C CYS A 132 -4.05 21.19 19.52
N GLN A 133 -4.19 22.43 19.03
CA GLN A 133 -3.84 23.60 19.83
C GLN A 133 -4.75 23.72 21.05
N HIS A 134 -6.06 23.51 20.86
CA HIS A 134 -7.02 23.51 21.95
C HIS A 134 -6.67 22.41 22.98
N TYR A 135 -6.42 21.18 22.52
CA TYR A 135 -6.05 20.07 23.41
C TYR A 135 -4.83 20.37 24.28
N ARG A 136 -3.77 20.96 23.69
CA ARG A 136 -2.57 21.36 24.46
C ARG A 136 -2.83 22.49 25.45
N ALA A 137 -3.79 23.35 25.17
CA ALA A 137 -4.15 24.47 26.04
C ALA A 137 -5.04 24.02 27.21
N THR A 138 -5.86 22.98 27.03
CA THR A 138 -6.85 22.54 28.03
C THR A 138 -6.39 21.36 28.87
N VAL A 139 -5.49 20.52 28.37
CA VAL A 139 -5.03 19.31 29.06
C VAL A 139 -3.59 19.48 29.51
N ALA A 140 -3.38 19.39 30.83
CA ALA A 140 -2.03 19.39 31.39
C ALA A 140 -1.22 18.21 30.84
N LYS A 141 0.06 18.44 30.51
CA LYS A 141 0.90 17.46 29.78
C LYS A 141 0.97 16.10 30.48
N GLU A 142 1.02 16.09 31.80
CA GLU A 142 1.06 14.89 32.64
C GLU A 142 -0.27 14.13 32.74
N LYS A 143 -1.37 14.74 32.29
CA LYS A 143 -2.71 14.12 32.25
C LYS A 143 -3.10 13.67 30.84
N MET A 144 -2.35 14.04 29.81
CA MET A 144 -2.66 13.68 28.42
C MET A 144 -2.63 12.17 28.22
N VAL A 145 -3.67 11.64 27.59
CA VAL A 145 -3.81 10.23 27.25
C VAL A 145 -3.96 10.11 25.73
N LEU A 146 -3.20 9.21 25.12
CA LEU A 146 -3.43 8.81 23.74
C LEU A 146 -4.25 7.52 23.75
N ALA A 147 -5.42 7.54 23.12
CA ALA A 147 -6.26 6.34 23.00
C ALA A 147 -6.30 5.90 21.55
N LEU A 148 -5.83 4.68 21.26
CA LEU A 148 -5.84 4.16 19.91
C LEU A 148 -7.17 3.47 19.62
N ALA A 149 -7.81 3.85 18.52
CA ALA A 149 -9.06 3.28 18.03
C ALA A 149 -8.91 2.82 16.57
N GLY A 150 -9.68 1.81 16.18
CA GLY A 150 -9.71 1.31 14.81
C GLY A 150 -10.62 0.10 14.67
N LEU A 151 -11.20 -0.11 13.49
CA LEU A 151 -11.77 -1.42 13.16
C LEU A 151 -10.69 -2.51 13.25
N PHE A 152 -11.10 -3.77 13.40
CA PHE A 152 -10.16 -4.89 13.28
C PHE A 152 -9.34 -4.79 11.97
N ASN A 153 -8.09 -5.28 11.98
CA ASN A 153 -7.22 -5.28 10.80
C ASN A 153 -6.86 -3.89 10.20
N THR A 154 -7.03 -2.79 10.93
CA THR A 154 -6.61 -1.42 10.53
C THR A 154 -5.19 -1.04 10.94
N GLY A 155 -4.45 -1.96 11.58
CA GLY A 155 -3.05 -1.72 11.95
C GLY A 155 -2.83 -1.05 13.31
N THR A 156 -3.85 -1.03 14.17
CA THR A 156 -3.76 -0.47 15.53
C THR A 156 -2.57 -1.01 16.32
N ASN A 157 -2.31 -2.32 16.35
CA ASN A 157 -1.14 -2.86 17.08
C ASN A 157 0.21 -2.29 16.60
N ALA A 158 0.35 -2.02 15.30
CA ALA A 158 1.58 -1.45 14.76
C ALA A 158 1.71 0.02 15.18
N MET A 159 0.63 0.81 15.05
CA MET A 159 0.59 2.20 15.51
C MET A 159 0.87 2.29 17.02
N ALA A 160 0.25 1.44 17.85
CA ALA A 160 0.48 1.42 19.29
C ALA A 160 1.95 1.23 19.66
N THR A 161 2.62 0.28 19.00
CA THR A 161 4.05 0.01 19.20
C THR A 161 4.89 1.25 18.84
N SER A 162 4.56 1.90 17.72
CA SER A 162 5.27 3.11 17.27
C SER A 162 5.03 4.30 18.19
N LEU A 163 3.82 4.50 18.70
CA LEU A 163 3.53 5.54 19.68
C LEU A 163 4.34 5.33 20.97
N GLN A 164 4.34 4.12 21.53
CA GLN A 164 5.13 3.79 22.74
C GLN A 164 6.64 3.95 22.56
N GLY A 165 7.14 3.67 21.36
CA GLY A 165 8.56 3.75 21.03
C GLY A 165 9.05 5.18 20.77
N ASN A 166 8.21 6.03 20.20
CA ASN A 166 8.63 7.32 19.64
C ASN A 166 8.07 8.53 20.38
N ILE A 167 6.86 8.44 20.92
CA ILE A 167 6.17 9.54 21.59
C ILE A 167 6.18 9.25 23.08
N ARG A 168 7.34 9.51 23.70
CA ARG A 168 7.52 9.47 25.15
C ARG A 168 7.71 10.88 25.67
N ASN A 169 7.07 11.18 26.80
CA ASN A 169 7.31 12.42 27.52
C ASN A 169 8.71 12.36 28.15
N ARG A 170 9.74 12.71 27.38
CA ARG A 170 11.14 12.71 27.84
C ARG A 170 11.41 13.73 28.95
N SER A 171 10.47 14.64 29.24
CA SER A 171 10.81 15.89 29.90
C SER A 171 10.67 15.95 31.41
N ARG A 172 9.90 15.11 32.14
CA ARG A 172 9.78 15.08 33.64
C ARG A 172 8.49 14.35 34.09
N GLY A 173 8.55 13.05 34.38
CA GLY A 173 7.57 12.36 35.24
C GLY A 173 6.08 12.27 34.83
N GLY A 174 5.64 12.89 33.73
CA GLY A 174 4.26 12.78 33.25
C GLY A 174 4.08 11.65 32.24
N ASN A 175 3.23 10.67 32.53
CA ASN A 175 3.00 9.53 31.64
C ASN A 175 1.94 9.87 30.59
N ILE A 176 2.33 10.09 29.33
CA ILE A 176 1.37 9.93 28.22
C ILE A 176 0.96 8.47 28.25
N THR A 177 -0.27 8.21 28.69
CA THR A 177 -0.78 6.85 28.79
C THR A 177 -1.30 6.45 27.43
N LEU A 178 -0.78 5.35 26.88
CA LEU A 178 -1.34 4.75 25.67
C LEU A 178 -2.37 3.71 26.06
N LEU A 179 -3.62 3.92 25.66
CA LEU A 179 -4.66 2.92 25.72
C LEU A 179 -4.78 2.24 24.35
N ALA A 180 -4.54 0.93 24.32
CA ALA A 180 -4.83 0.08 23.17
C ALA A 180 -5.79 -1.02 23.64
N GLY A 181 -7.10 -0.82 23.39
CA GLY A 181 -8.14 -1.78 23.72
C GLY A 181 -8.57 -2.61 22.52
N ASP A 182 -9.25 -3.74 22.77
CA ASP A 182 -10.01 -4.48 21.76
C ASP A 182 -11.25 -3.63 21.40
N THR A 183 -11.10 -2.67 20.48
CA THR A 183 -12.13 -1.66 20.12
C THR A 183 -13.24 -2.24 19.26
N THR A 184 -13.87 -3.29 19.77
CA THR A 184 -14.98 -4.02 19.12
C THR A 184 -16.31 -3.30 19.30
N THR A 185 -16.36 -2.33 20.21
CA THR A 185 -17.51 -1.47 20.42
C THR A 185 -17.30 -0.16 19.64
N PRO A 186 -18.17 0.17 18.66
CA PRO A 186 -18.39 1.56 18.24
C PRO A 186 -18.76 2.45 19.45
N GLU A 187 -19.26 1.83 20.51
CA GLU A 187 -19.40 2.40 21.85
C GLU A 187 -18.06 2.54 22.58
N LEU A 188 -17.13 3.31 22.02
CA LEU A 188 -16.40 4.26 22.85
C LEU A 188 -17.47 5.26 23.34
N ASN A 189 -18.26 4.82 24.33
CA ASN A 189 -19.26 5.58 25.05
C ASN A 189 -18.54 6.61 25.94
N LEU A 190 -17.81 7.53 25.31
CA LEU A 190 -17.29 8.73 25.97
C LEU A 190 -18.43 9.63 26.47
N ARG A 191 -19.71 9.33 26.14
CA ARG A 191 -20.86 10.15 26.57
C ARG A 191 -22.23 9.48 26.81
N LYS A 192 -22.47 8.18 26.60
CA LYS A 192 -23.82 7.58 26.86
C LYS A 192 -23.97 6.93 28.24
N ASN A 193 -23.62 7.62 29.31
CA ASN A 193 -24.12 7.29 30.65
C ASN A 193 -24.70 8.54 31.31
N ASN A 194 -25.83 9.00 30.77
CA ASN A 194 -26.85 9.66 31.57
C ASN A 194 -28.06 8.73 31.60
N GLY A 195 -28.07 7.83 32.60
CA GLY A 195 -29.27 7.08 33.02
C GLY A 195 -29.29 5.59 32.67
N ASN A 196 -28.94 4.75 33.65
CA ASN A 196 -29.43 3.39 33.82
C ASN A 196 -29.23 2.37 32.67
N THR A 197 -28.03 1.78 32.60
CA THR A 197 -27.91 0.38 32.17
C THR A 197 -26.93 -0.35 33.08
N THR A 198 -27.49 -1.18 33.96
CA THR A 198 -26.78 -2.20 34.74
C THR A 198 -26.41 -3.36 33.81
N SER A 199 -25.22 -3.30 33.22
CA SER A 199 -24.54 -4.48 32.65
C SER A 199 -23.11 -4.47 33.20
N THR A 200 -22.88 -5.40 34.12
CA THR A 200 -21.63 -5.64 34.84
C THR A 200 -20.78 -6.60 34.03
N GLU A 201 -19.92 -6.06 33.15
CA GLU A 201 -18.57 -6.58 32.83
C GLU A 201 -17.91 -5.66 31.78
N LYS A 202 -17.64 -4.42 32.22
CA LYS A 202 -16.88 -3.41 31.46
C LYS A 202 -15.39 -3.75 31.47
N PHE A 203 -14.88 -4.29 30.37
CA PHE A 203 -13.43 -4.45 30.19
C PHE A 203 -12.74 -3.08 30.08
N SER A 204 -11.92 -2.79 31.10
CA SER A 204 -10.87 -1.77 31.37
C SER A 204 -10.79 -0.40 30.68
N LEU A 205 -11.35 -0.15 29.50
CA LEU A 205 -11.31 1.19 28.91
C LEU A 205 -12.30 2.13 29.63
N ASP A 206 -13.51 1.65 29.92
CA ASP A 206 -14.50 2.43 30.67
C ASP A 206 -14.06 2.73 32.10
N SER A 207 -13.43 1.78 32.81
CA SER A 207 -12.92 2.06 34.16
C SER A 207 -11.76 3.06 34.12
N PHE A 208 -10.90 2.98 33.10
CA PHE A 208 -9.83 3.95 32.90
C PHE A 208 -10.36 5.33 32.47
N LEU A 209 -11.32 5.39 31.55
CA LEU A 209 -11.98 6.63 31.07
C LEU A 209 -12.97 7.20 32.10
N TYR A 210 -13.41 6.40 33.07
CA TYR A 210 -14.21 6.88 34.20
C TYR A 210 -13.30 7.44 35.30
N GLN A 211 -12.12 6.85 35.50
CA GLN A 211 -11.10 7.39 36.42
C GLN A 211 -10.39 8.62 35.86
N ASN A 212 -10.26 8.73 34.53
CA ASN A 212 -9.63 9.86 33.87
C ASN A 212 -10.69 10.76 33.23
N ASN A 213 -10.61 12.06 33.44
CA ASN A 213 -11.46 13.02 32.74
C ASN A 213 -11.37 12.77 31.23
N THR A 214 -12.48 12.43 30.57
CA THR A 214 -12.52 12.09 29.13
C THR A 214 -11.98 13.23 28.26
N ASN A 215 -12.01 14.47 28.76
CA ASN A 215 -11.41 15.63 28.12
C ASN A 215 -9.87 15.55 28.01
N ASN A 216 -9.23 14.67 28.79
CA ASN A 216 -7.78 14.46 28.76
C ASN A 216 -7.34 13.43 27.71
N VAL A 217 -8.27 12.88 26.94
CA VAL A 217 -8.00 11.80 25.99
C VAL A 217 -8.00 12.35 24.58
N LEU A 218 -6.94 12.05 23.82
CA LEU A 218 -6.87 12.25 22.38
C LEU A 218 -6.96 10.88 21.68
N PRO A 219 -8.13 10.54 21.11
CA PRO A 219 -8.29 9.42 20.20
C PRO A 219 -7.39 9.55 18.97
N ILE A 220 -6.63 8.50 18.67
CA ILE A 220 -5.91 8.28 17.42
C ILE A 220 -6.67 7.17 16.69
N VAL A 221 -7.36 7.54 15.60
CA VAL A 221 -8.33 6.71 14.90
C VAL A 221 -7.69 6.19 13.62
N MET A 222 -7.40 4.89 13.58
CA MET A 222 -6.84 4.22 12.41
C MET A 222 -7.95 3.80 11.44
N VAL A 223 -7.87 4.32 10.22
CA VAL A 223 -8.75 3.97 9.10
C VAL A 223 -7.94 3.22 8.05
N LYS A 224 -8.58 2.34 7.28
CA LYS A 224 -7.93 1.58 6.23
C LYS A 224 -8.80 1.56 4.98
N HIS A 225 -8.17 1.47 3.81
CA HIS A 225 -8.89 1.40 2.55
C HIS A 225 -9.97 0.29 2.59
N PRO A 226 -11.23 0.57 2.27
CA PRO A 226 -12.35 -0.33 2.56
C PRO A 226 -12.19 -1.71 1.90
N SER A 227 -11.80 -1.75 0.62
CA SER A 227 -11.57 -3.02 -0.10
C SER A 227 -10.45 -3.86 0.53
N THR A 228 -9.32 -3.25 0.90
CA THR A 228 -8.19 -3.98 1.49
C THR A 228 -8.50 -4.40 2.92
N TRP A 229 -9.29 -3.62 3.66
CA TRP A 229 -9.80 -3.97 4.97
C TRP A 229 -10.72 -5.21 4.90
N MET A 230 -11.75 -5.20 4.05
CA MET A 230 -12.67 -6.33 3.91
C MET A 230 -11.96 -7.63 3.51
N LYS A 231 -10.96 -7.54 2.63
CA LYS A 231 -10.11 -8.68 2.27
C LYS A 231 -9.31 -9.24 3.42
N ARG A 232 -8.89 -8.38 4.36
CA ARG A 232 -8.24 -8.86 5.59
C ARG A 232 -9.24 -9.51 6.52
N MET A 233 -10.48 -9.04 6.56
CA MET A 233 -11.56 -9.68 7.32
C MET A 233 -11.82 -11.13 6.85
N CYS A 234 -11.71 -11.41 5.55
CA CYS A 234 -11.78 -12.77 5.00
C CYS A 234 -10.79 -13.77 5.61
N LYS A 235 -9.62 -13.30 6.05
CA LYS A 235 -8.60 -14.16 6.67
C LYS A 235 -8.79 -14.30 8.17
N THR A 236 -9.34 -13.27 8.80
CA THR A 236 -9.54 -13.22 10.25
C THR A 236 -10.73 -12.32 10.52
N SER A 237 -11.89 -12.93 10.74
CA SER A 237 -13.18 -12.25 10.91
C SER A 237 -13.34 -11.63 12.31
N TYR A 238 -12.53 -12.06 13.29
CA TYR A 238 -12.65 -11.68 14.70
C TYR A 238 -14.07 -11.88 15.21
N ARG A 239 -14.71 -10.81 15.69
CA ARG A 239 -16.08 -10.83 16.21
C ARG A 239 -17.15 -10.61 15.14
N LEU A 240 -16.76 -10.41 13.88
CA LEU A 240 -17.68 -10.30 12.77
C LEU A 240 -18.00 -11.69 12.24
N SER A 241 -19.27 -11.98 12.01
CA SER A 241 -19.76 -13.22 11.42
C SER A 241 -20.61 -12.91 10.19
N TRP A 242 -20.25 -13.52 9.07
CA TRP A 242 -21.01 -13.48 7.82
C TRP A 242 -20.62 -14.66 6.94
N LYS A 243 -21.51 -15.04 6.02
CA LYS A 243 -21.26 -16.15 5.10
C LYS A 243 -20.25 -15.72 4.03
N HIS A 244 -19.16 -16.46 3.88
CA HIS A 244 -18.16 -16.25 2.82
C HIS A 244 -17.36 -17.53 2.56
N SER A 245 -16.57 -17.56 1.48
CA SER A 245 -15.66 -18.67 1.17
C SER A 245 -14.32 -18.13 0.66
N GLY A 246 -13.28 -18.96 0.57
CA GLY A 246 -11.99 -18.53 0.00
C GLY A 246 -12.08 -18.06 -1.46
N ALA A 247 -13.01 -18.63 -2.23
CA ALA A 247 -13.23 -18.31 -3.64
C ALA A 247 -14.11 -17.06 -3.85
N HIS A 248 -14.97 -16.74 -2.87
CA HIS A 248 -15.89 -15.61 -2.93
C HIS A 248 -15.86 -14.88 -1.58
N CYS A 249 -15.00 -13.87 -1.51
CA CYS A 249 -14.84 -13.03 -0.32
C CYS A 249 -14.46 -11.60 -0.73
N PRO A 250 -15.16 -10.57 -0.22
CA PRO A 250 -15.94 -10.54 1.02
C PRO A 250 -17.35 -11.12 0.96
N ASN A 251 -17.86 -11.52 -0.21
CA ASN A 251 -19.25 -11.97 -0.41
C ASN A 251 -20.22 -10.92 0.13
N LEU A 252 -20.28 -9.76 -0.55
CA LEU A 252 -21.14 -8.65 -0.17
C LEU A 252 -22.61 -8.93 -0.50
N VAL A 253 -22.84 -9.74 -1.54
CA VAL A 253 -24.17 -10.12 -2.02
C VAL A 253 -24.25 -11.62 -2.32
N GLU A 254 -25.37 -12.24 -1.95
CA GLU A 254 -25.71 -13.57 -2.41
C GLU A 254 -26.27 -13.51 -3.84
N ILE A 255 -25.73 -14.35 -4.70
CA ILE A 255 -26.25 -14.55 -6.06
C ILE A 255 -27.28 -15.67 -5.98
N SER A 256 -28.57 -15.29 -5.96
CA SER A 256 -29.68 -16.25 -5.88
C SER A 256 -30.46 -16.34 -7.20
N GLY A 257 -30.53 -17.53 -7.79
CA GLY A 257 -31.35 -17.83 -8.96
C GLY A 257 -30.87 -17.27 -10.30
N THR A 258 -31.70 -17.45 -11.34
CA THR A 258 -31.44 -17.05 -12.74
C THR A 258 -31.59 -15.55 -13.00
N ASN A 259 -32.14 -14.79 -12.06
CA ASN A 259 -32.61 -13.42 -12.29
C ASN A 259 -31.65 -12.33 -11.80
N SER A 260 -30.39 -12.66 -11.51
CA SER A 260 -29.35 -11.71 -11.08
C SER A 260 -29.72 -10.82 -9.88
N SER A 261 -30.73 -11.19 -9.09
CA SER A 261 -31.12 -10.44 -7.89
C SER A 261 -30.04 -10.58 -6.83
N THR A 262 -29.49 -9.45 -6.38
CA THR A 262 -28.46 -9.39 -5.36
C THR A 262 -29.10 -9.14 -3.99
N VAL A 263 -28.98 -10.11 -3.08
CA VAL A 263 -29.41 -9.95 -1.68
C VAL A 263 -28.17 -9.65 -0.85
N PRO A 264 -28.14 -8.57 -0.05
CA PRO A 264 -26.97 -8.25 0.75
C PRO A 264 -26.69 -9.34 1.81
N VAL A 265 -25.43 -9.68 2.01
CA VAL A 265 -25.02 -10.70 2.99
C VAL A 265 -24.87 -10.05 4.37
N PRO A 266 -25.79 -10.33 5.31
CA PRO A 266 -25.76 -9.67 6.61
C PRO A 266 -24.49 -10.01 7.37
N VAL A 267 -23.95 -9.01 8.06
CA VAL A 267 -22.79 -9.15 8.94
C VAL A 267 -23.21 -8.86 10.35
N THR A 268 -23.04 -9.83 11.24
CA THR A 268 -23.28 -9.68 12.67
C THR A 268 -21.96 -9.44 13.40
N LEU A 269 -21.86 -8.31 14.10
CA LEU A 269 -20.80 -8.01 15.07
C LEU A 269 -21.27 -8.51 16.44
N ASN A 270 -20.55 -9.46 17.02
CA ASN A 270 -20.89 -10.04 18.32
C ASN A 270 -20.10 -9.35 19.45
N GLY A 271 -20.82 -8.70 20.36
CA GLY A 271 -20.33 -8.31 21.67
C GLY A 271 -20.37 -9.48 22.66
N TYR A 272 -20.05 -9.22 23.93
CA TYR A 272 -20.20 -10.22 25.00
C TYR A 272 -21.68 -10.43 25.35
N ASP A 273 -22.47 -9.36 25.37
CA ASP A 273 -23.89 -9.31 25.77
C ASP A 273 -24.79 -8.64 24.72
N TRP A 274 -24.27 -8.27 23.55
CA TRP A 274 -25.01 -7.61 22.47
C TRP A 274 -24.63 -8.15 21.08
N GLN A 275 -25.50 -7.93 20.10
CA GLN A 275 -25.24 -8.23 18.70
C GLN A 275 -25.70 -7.06 17.82
N LEU A 276 -24.89 -6.71 16.84
CA LEU A 276 -25.22 -5.67 15.86
C LEU A 276 -25.13 -6.23 14.44
N THR A 277 -26.27 -6.31 13.77
CA THR A 277 -26.34 -6.75 12.37
C THR A 277 -26.33 -5.55 11.43
N ASN A 278 -25.47 -5.61 10.42
CA ASN A 278 -25.40 -4.64 9.32
C ASN A 278 -25.70 -5.36 7.99
N PRO A 279 -26.21 -4.66 6.97
CA PRO A 279 -26.56 -5.29 5.70
C PRO A 279 -25.41 -6.02 5.01
N SER A 280 -24.18 -5.49 5.10
CA SER A 280 -22.97 -6.16 4.60
C SER A 280 -21.69 -5.54 5.16
N LEU A 281 -20.51 -6.06 4.78
CA LEU A 281 -19.22 -5.56 5.29
C LEU A 281 -18.95 -4.09 4.92
N VAL A 282 -19.41 -3.62 3.74
CA VAL A 282 -19.26 -2.20 3.37
C VAL A 282 -20.04 -1.29 4.32
N HIS A 283 -21.19 -1.75 4.82
CA HIS A 283 -22.01 -1.00 5.78
C HIS A 283 -21.35 -0.94 7.16
N VAL A 284 -20.69 -2.02 7.59
CA VAL A 284 -19.88 -2.02 8.82
C VAL A 284 -18.76 -0.98 8.71
N TRP A 285 -18.04 -0.97 7.58
CA TRP A 285 -16.96 -0.01 7.35
C TRP A 285 -17.48 1.42 7.32
N ASN A 286 -18.55 1.70 6.56
CA ASN A 286 -19.16 3.03 6.50
C ASN A 286 -19.54 3.50 7.90
N ARG A 287 -20.42 2.76 8.59
CA ARG A 287 -20.98 3.15 9.88
C ARG A 287 -19.91 3.50 10.91
N TRP A 288 -18.90 2.64 11.08
CA TRP A 288 -17.84 2.88 12.06
C TRP A 288 -17.03 4.15 11.73
N ASN A 289 -16.68 4.36 10.46
CA ASN A 289 -15.88 5.53 10.07
C ASN A 289 -16.71 6.82 10.10
N GLN A 290 -18.00 6.75 9.79
CA GLN A 290 -18.94 7.86 9.89
C GLN A 290 -19.04 8.38 11.33
N GLU A 291 -19.07 7.48 12.32
CA GLU A 291 -19.15 7.86 13.74
C GLU A 291 -17.96 8.72 14.18
N TYR A 292 -16.76 8.50 13.62
CA TYR A 292 -15.61 9.36 13.87
C TYR A 292 -15.55 10.56 12.91
N VAL A 293 -15.81 10.41 11.62
CA VAL A 293 -15.64 11.50 10.66
C VAL A 293 -16.74 12.57 10.82
N TYR A 294 -17.99 12.15 10.95
CA TYR A 294 -19.16 13.04 11.04
C TYR A 294 -19.58 13.37 12.46
N TYR A 295 -18.82 12.94 13.47
CA TYR A 295 -19.05 13.40 14.84
C TYR A 295 -19.11 14.93 14.85
N ASP A 296 -20.20 15.47 15.41
CA ASP A 296 -20.67 16.83 15.22
C ASP A 296 -19.54 17.86 15.39
N LYS A 297 -19.42 18.78 14.43
CA LYS A 297 -18.45 19.88 14.45
C LYS A 297 -18.74 20.89 15.58
N ASN A 298 -19.94 20.86 16.15
CA ASN A 298 -20.34 21.75 17.24
C ASN A 298 -19.86 21.28 18.62
N ASP A 299 -19.53 20.00 18.77
CA ASP A 299 -18.85 19.48 19.94
C ASP A 299 -17.35 19.45 19.59
N ASP A 300 -16.49 20.12 20.37
CA ASP A 300 -15.03 20.16 20.23
C ASP A 300 -14.38 18.77 20.41
N PHE A 301 -14.83 17.76 19.67
CA PHE A 301 -14.43 16.38 19.83
C PHE A 301 -13.05 16.17 19.24
N LEU A 302 -12.08 16.20 20.15
CA LEU A 302 -10.67 16.02 19.89
C LEU A 302 -10.44 14.60 19.37
N ARG A 303 -9.81 14.48 18.21
CA ARG A 303 -9.39 13.21 17.62
C ARG A 303 -8.39 13.46 16.51
N LEU A 304 -7.54 12.49 16.23
CA LEU A 304 -6.79 12.42 14.98
C LEU A 304 -7.27 11.22 14.17
N ILE A 305 -7.60 11.41 12.90
CA ILE A 305 -7.95 10.30 11.99
C ILE A 305 -6.82 10.12 10.99
N ILE A 306 -6.29 8.90 10.93
CA ILE A 306 -5.07 8.57 10.20
C ILE A 306 -5.33 7.32 9.35
N ARG A 307 -4.95 7.38 8.08
CA ARG A 307 -5.01 6.21 7.20
C ARG A 307 -3.85 5.28 7.52
N PHE A 308 -4.13 3.98 7.53
CA PHE A 308 -3.14 2.93 7.70
C PHE A 308 -2.05 3.04 6.65
N GLU A 309 -2.43 3.38 5.42
CA GLU A 309 -1.54 3.55 4.27
C GLU A 309 -0.59 4.74 4.49
N ASP A 310 -1.08 5.87 5.00
CA ASP A 310 -0.22 7.00 5.36
C ASP A 310 0.74 6.65 6.49
N TYR A 311 0.29 5.89 7.48
CA TYR A 311 1.15 5.46 8.57
C TYR A 311 2.30 4.57 8.09
N ILE A 312 2.10 3.70 7.09
CA ILE A 312 3.17 2.82 6.59
C ILE A 312 4.09 3.49 5.57
N PHE A 313 3.60 4.43 4.77
CA PHE A 313 4.39 5.11 3.72
C PHE A 313 4.90 6.49 4.13
N HIS A 314 4.40 7.04 5.23
CA HIS A 314 4.79 8.34 5.78
C HIS A 314 4.92 8.28 7.32
N ASN A 315 5.32 7.11 7.84
CA ASN A 315 5.62 6.82 9.24
C ASN A 315 6.13 8.01 10.07
N ARG A 316 7.22 8.65 9.65
CA ARG A 316 7.84 9.79 10.31
C ARG A 316 6.91 10.98 10.37
N LYS A 317 6.40 11.44 9.22
CA LYS A 317 5.52 12.61 9.14
C LYS A 317 4.25 12.39 9.97
N VAL A 318 3.65 11.21 9.90
CA VAL A 318 2.47 10.86 10.71
C VAL A 318 2.79 10.92 12.20
N LEU A 319 3.89 10.31 12.64
CA LEU A 319 4.29 10.35 14.06
C LEU A 319 4.66 11.77 14.51
N GLU A 320 5.29 12.58 13.65
CA GLU A 320 5.60 13.98 13.90
C GLU A 320 4.33 14.83 14.07
N GLU A 321 3.29 14.61 13.26
CA GLU A 321 1.99 15.28 13.45
C GLU A 321 1.36 14.92 14.79
N ILE A 322 1.32 13.64 15.15
CA ILE A 322 0.78 13.21 16.45
C ILE A 322 1.62 13.79 17.61
N ALA A 323 2.94 13.72 17.49
CA ALA A 323 3.89 14.24 18.47
C ALA A 323 3.75 15.74 18.69
N ARG A 324 3.61 16.51 17.59
CA ARG A 324 3.32 17.94 17.64
C ARG A 324 1.96 18.20 18.29
N CYS A 325 0.95 17.37 17.98
CA CYS A 325 -0.39 17.50 18.54
C CYS A 325 -0.35 17.47 20.08
N VAL A 326 0.43 16.56 20.68
CA VAL A 326 0.57 16.41 22.14
C VAL A 326 1.71 17.24 22.76
N GLY A 327 2.34 18.14 22.01
CA GLY A 327 3.42 18.99 22.53
C GLY A 327 4.69 18.22 22.91
N SER A 328 4.99 17.16 22.17
CA SER A 328 6.18 16.32 22.35
C SER A 328 6.83 16.01 20.99
N PRO A 329 7.30 17.03 20.24
CA PRO A 329 7.81 16.86 18.89
C PRO A 329 8.95 15.83 18.83
N ILE A 330 9.02 15.10 17.72
CA ILE A 330 10.12 14.16 17.44
C ILE A 330 11.31 14.99 16.94
N GLU A 331 12.49 14.73 17.48
CA GLU A 331 13.71 15.41 17.04
C GLU A 331 14.07 15.01 15.60
N PRO A 332 14.60 15.92 14.76
CA PRO A 332 14.92 15.62 13.36
C PRO A 332 15.82 14.38 13.19
N ASN A 333 16.78 14.18 14.10
CA ASN A 333 17.75 13.09 14.05
C ASN A 333 17.34 11.89 14.93
N GLN A 334 16.14 11.87 15.51
CA GLN A 334 15.68 10.73 16.30
C GLN A 334 15.39 9.54 15.39
N THR A 335 16.11 8.43 15.57
CA THR A 335 15.76 7.15 14.94
C THR A 335 14.39 6.69 15.42
N LEU A 336 13.49 6.37 14.48
CA LEU A 336 12.16 5.90 14.81
C LEU A 336 12.18 4.43 15.23
N LYS A 337 11.53 4.13 16.35
CA LYS A 337 11.25 2.77 16.80
C LYS A 337 9.99 2.26 16.11
N LEU A 338 10.17 1.74 14.91
CA LEU A 338 9.09 1.15 14.13
C LEU A 338 9.08 -0.36 14.30
N LYS A 339 7.89 -0.96 14.16
CA LYS A 339 7.76 -2.40 14.24
C LYS A 339 8.16 -3.04 12.91
N LYS A 340 9.43 -3.45 12.80
CA LYS A 340 9.95 -4.21 11.65
C LYS A 340 9.26 -5.56 11.51
N GLU A 341 9.18 -6.30 12.62
CA GLU A 341 8.61 -7.64 12.67
C GLU A 341 7.08 -7.65 12.70
N THR A 342 6.50 -8.84 12.55
CA THR A 342 5.06 -9.02 12.63
C THR A 342 4.45 -8.42 13.89
N ALA A 343 3.35 -7.68 13.74
CA ALA A 343 2.65 -7.13 14.89
C ALA A 343 2.06 -8.19 15.83
N LYS A 344 1.81 -9.40 15.32
CA LYS A 344 1.13 -10.51 16.00
C LYS A 344 2.03 -11.74 16.03
N GLN A 345 1.95 -12.51 17.11
CA GLN A 345 2.75 -13.73 17.30
C GLN A 345 2.18 -14.98 16.59
N HIS A 346 0.97 -14.89 16.02
CA HIS A 346 0.31 -16.00 15.32
C HIS A 346 -0.03 -15.60 13.87
N GLY A 347 0.15 -16.55 12.93
CA GLY A 347 -0.13 -16.38 11.49
C GLY A 347 1.14 -16.21 10.63
N THR A 348 0.95 -16.07 9.32
CA THR A 348 2.05 -15.77 8.39
C THR A 348 2.64 -14.40 8.71
N LYS A 349 3.95 -14.37 8.96
CA LYS A 349 4.69 -13.18 9.39
C LYS A 349 4.77 -12.18 8.23
N SER A 350 3.96 -11.12 8.25
CA SER A 350 4.16 -9.94 7.42
C SER A 350 4.81 -8.83 8.25
N GLY A 351 6.12 -8.65 8.09
CA GLY A 351 6.84 -7.49 8.59
C GLY A 351 6.54 -6.23 7.76
N LEU A 352 7.20 -5.12 8.08
CA LEU A 352 6.98 -3.84 7.39
C LEU A 352 7.27 -3.95 5.89
N LEU A 353 8.33 -4.65 5.48
CA LEU A 353 8.68 -4.87 4.08
C LEU A 353 7.55 -5.53 3.29
N GLN A 354 7.03 -6.65 3.81
CA GLN A 354 5.92 -7.34 3.14
C GLN A 354 4.63 -6.52 3.16
N VAL A 355 4.42 -5.68 4.18
CA VAL A 355 3.31 -4.73 4.24
C VAL A 355 3.45 -3.67 3.15
N ILE A 356 4.61 -3.04 2.99
CA ILE A 356 4.88 -2.05 1.94
C ILE A 356 4.67 -2.65 0.55
N ILE A 357 5.26 -3.82 0.26
CA ILE A 357 5.06 -4.55 -1.00
C ILE A 357 3.58 -4.83 -1.24
N LYS A 358 2.86 -5.24 -0.19
CA LYS A 358 1.45 -5.59 -0.31
C LYS A 358 0.55 -4.41 -0.63
N TYR A 359 0.73 -3.28 0.05
CA TYR A 359 -0.20 -2.15 -0.06
C TYR A 359 0.23 -1.10 -1.08
N GLY A 360 1.48 -1.12 -1.55
CA GLY A 360 1.95 -0.21 -2.60
C GLY A 360 1.81 -0.76 -4.02
N ASN A 361 1.47 -2.06 -4.16
CA ASN A 361 1.20 -2.69 -5.45
C ASN A 361 -0.31 -2.98 -5.60
N THR A 362 -0.91 -2.60 -6.73
CA THR A 362 -2.32 -2.90 -7.07
C THR A 362 -2.53 -4.10 -7.99
N GLY A 363 -1.46 -4.78 -8.40
CA GLY A 363 -1.55 -5.93 -9.29
C GLY A 363 -1.86 -7.26 -8.61
N GLY A 364 -2.44 -8.19 -9.37
CA GLY A 364 -2.56 -9.61 -9.01
C GLY A 364 -3.30 -9.85 -7.70
N SER A 365 -2.64 -10.52 -6.75
CA SER A 365 -3.25 -10.84 -5.45
C SER A 365 -3.57 -9.62 -4.57
N ASN A 366 -3.02 -8.46 -4.90
CA ASN A 366 -3.23 -7.19 -4.19
C ASN A 366 -4.25 -6.27 -4.85
N ASP A 367 -4.76 -6.63 -6.04
CA ASP A 367 -5.89 -5.93 -6.66
C ASP A 367 -7.02 -5.82 -5.62
N PRO A 368 -7.54 -4.61 -5.32
CA PRO A 368 -8.69 -4.35 -4.45
C PRO A 368 -9.93 -5.23 -4.70
N THR A 369 -10.13 -5.72 -5.92
CA THR A 369 -11.29 -6.48 -6.38
C THR A 369 -11.05 -7.98 -6.54
N ASN A 370 -9.81 -8.46 -6.46
CA ASN A 370 -9.52 -9.90 -6.47
C ASN A 370 -10.42 -10.71 -5.50
N ASN A 371 -11.02 -11.81 -5.96
CA ASN A 371 -12.04 -12.64 -5.27
C ASN A 371 -13.41 -11.97 -4.99
N MET A 372 -13.66 -10.78 -5.51
CA MET A 372 -14.99 -10.18 -5.62
C MET A 372 -15.62 -10.61 -6.94
N THR A 373 -16.89 -10.98 -6.92
CA THR A 373 -17.68 -11.15 -8.16
C THR A 373 -17.98 -9.79 -8.78
N TYR A 374 -18.42 -9.76 -10.03
CA TYR A 374 -18.91 -8.52 -10.66
C TYR A 374 -20.01 -7.87 -9.82
N GLN A 375 -20.95 -8.66 -9.30
CA GLN A 375 -22.03 -8.20 -8.44
C GLN A 375 -21.53 -7.60 -7.12
N ASP A 376 -20.49 -8.16 -6.51
CA ASP A 376 -19.88 -7.56 -5.32
C ASP A 376 -19.26 -6.20 -5.63
N VAL A 377 -18.58 -6.07 -6.78
CA VAL A 377 -17.94 -4.81 -7.18
C VAL A 377 -18.98 -3.72 -7.43
N GLU A 378 -20.08 -4.05 -8.13
CA GLU A 378 -21.18 -3.11 -8.34
C GLU A 378 -21.85 -2.72 -7.01
N TYR A 379 -22.19 -3.70 -6.18
CA TYR A 379 -22.78 -3.45 -4.85
C TYR A 379 -21.85 -2.58 -3.99
N TYR A 380 -20.54 -2.83 -4.03
CA TYR A 380 -19.54 -2.03 -3.34
C TYR A 380 -19.56 -0.57 -3.82
N LYS A 381 -19.54 -0.32 -5.14
CA LYS A 381 -19.52 1.04 -5.71
C LYS A 381 -20.80 1.81 -5.37
N GLU A 382 -21.93 1.11 -5.33
CA GLU A 382 -23.23 1.69 -4.99
C GLU A 382 -23.33 2.08 -3.51
N HIS A 383 -22.88 1.20 -2.61
CA HIS A 383 -23.13 1.33 -1.17
C HIS A 383 -21.98 1.94 -0.38
N LEU A 384 -20.78 2.09 -0.97
CA LEU A 384 -19.67 2.77 -0.31
C LEU A 384 -19.97 4.27 -0.15
N ASP A 385 -19.75 4.82 1.05
CA ASP A 385 -19.97 6.24 1.30
C ASP A 385 -18.96 7.09 0.51
N LYS A 386 -19.44 7.71 -0.56
CA LYS A 386 -18.66 8.56 -1.45
C LYS A 386 -18.04 9.77 -0.75
N ASN A 387 -18.71 10.32 0.26
CA ASN A 387 -18.22 11.46 1.00
C ASN A 387 -17.13 11.06 2.01
N LEU A 388 -17.25 9.90 2.65
CA LEU A 388 -16.14 9.33 3.44
C LEU A 388 -14.91 9.11 2.58
N MET A 389 -15.07 8.51 1.39
CA MET A 389 -13.95 8.29 0.47
C MET A 389 -13.29 9.61 0.05
N LYS A 390 -14.10 10.63 -0.22
CA LYS A 390 -13.62 11.98 -0.53
C LYS A 390 -12.84 12.59 0.64
N ILE A 391 -13.38 12.54 1.87
CA ILE A 391 -12.73 13.10 3.07
C ILE A 391 -11.42 12.37 3.37
N LEU A 392 -11.39 11.05 3.21
CA LEU A 392 -10.23 10.20 3.45
C LEU A 392 -9.30 10.12 2.23
N HIS A 393 -9.54 10.90 1.17
CA HIS A 393 -8.73 10.94 -0.05
C HIS A 393 -8.44 9.54 -0.64
N TYR A 394 -9.39 8.62 -0.53
CA TYR A 394 -9.28 7.31 -1.17
C TYR A 394 -9.91 7.38 -2.58
N GLN A 395 -9.24 6.77 -3.55
CA GLN A 395 -9.79 6.66 -4.91
C GLN A 395 -11.01 5.75 -4.93
N GLN A 396 -12.05 6.16 -5.65
CA GLN A 396 -13.19 5.29 -5.92
C GLN A 396 -12.80 4.27 -6.99
N MET A 397 -13.30 3.03 -6.86
CA MET A 397 -13.04 1.93 -7.79
C MET A 397 -13.86 2.03 -9.07
#